data_AF-A0A943XSM4-F1
#
_entry.id   AF-A0A943XSM4-F1
#
_cell.length_a   1.000
_cell.length_b   1.000
_cell.length_c   1.000
_cell.angle_alpha   90.00
_cell.angle_beta   90.00
_cell.angle_gamma   90.00
#
_symmetry.space_group_name_H-M   'P 1'
#
loop_
_entity.id
_entity.type
_entity.pdbx_description
1 polymer ?
#
loop_
_entity_poly.entity_id
_entity_poly.type
_entity_poly.pdbx_seq_one_letter_code
_entity_poly.pdbx_strand_id
1 'polypeptide(L)'
;FDCSGFVYYCLNQAGVNQGYMTSATWQGCTKYPIISNMNDLQRGDVISFKGHVGIYLGGGRMIDASSTQGKIRICDNIQSSSYWTSHFVKGLRIF
;
A
#
# COMPACT_ATOMS: atom_id res chain seq x y z
N PHE A 1 8.63 -7.41 10.10
CA PHE A 1 7.90 -7.46 8.82
C PHE A 1 8.61 -6.58 7.82
N ASP A 2 8.79 -7.07 6.60
CA ASP A 2 9.00 -6.26 5.41
C ASP A 2 7.66 -5.65 4.93
N CYS A 3 7.69 -4.64 4.06
CA CYS A 3 6.48 -3.97 3.57
C CYS A 3 5.51 -4.96 2.89
N SER A 4 6.02 -5.82 2.01
CA SER A 4 5.24 -6.85 1.32
C SER A 4 4.67 -7.91 2.27
N GLY A 5 5.48 -8.41 3.21
CA GLY A 5 5.05 -9.38 4.21
C GLY A 5 3.97 -8.85 5.15
N PHE A 6 4.05 -7.56 5.53
CA PHE A 6 3.01 -6.91 6.32
C PHE A 6 1.68 -6.83 5.55
N VAL A 7 1.70 -6.35 4.30
CA VAL A 7 0.50 -6.30 3.47
C VAL A 7 -0.08 -7.69 3.25
N TYR A 8 0.75 -8.68 2.92
CA TYR A 8 0.34 -10.08 2.79
C TYR A 8 -0.37 -10.59 4.05
N TYR A 9 0.22 -10.37 5.23
CA TYR A 9 -0.38 -10.78 6.49
C TYR A 9 -1.74 -10.12 6.72
N CYS A 10 -1.83 -8.80 6.58
CA CYS A 10 -3.08 -8.05 6.78
C CYS A 10 -4.20 -8.52 5.84
N LEU A 11 -3.90 -8.71 4.55
CA LEU A 11 -4.90 -9.15 3.58
C LEU A 11 -5.42 -10.57 3.88
N ASN A 12 -4.54 -11.48 4.28
CA ASN A 12 -4.96 -12.84 4.64
C ASN A 12 -5.75 -12.89 5.96
N GLN A 13 -5.37 -12.09 6.95
CA GLN A 13 -6.17 -11.93 8.18
C GLN A 13 -7.56 -11.33 7.90
N ALA A 14 -7.67 -10.47 6.88
CA ALA A 14 -8.95 -9.94 6.41
C ALA A 14 -9.74 -10.89 5.49
N GLY A 15 -9.26 -12.11 5.25
CA GLY A 15 -9.97 -13.13 4.46
C GLY A 15 -9.81 -13.03 2.94
N VAL A 16 -8.90 -12.19 2.44
CA VAL A 16 -8.70 -11.96 0.98
C VAL A 16 -8.03 -13.15 0.28
N ASN A 17 -7.38 -14.04 1.03
CA ASN A 17 -6.59 -15.18 0.50
C ASN A 17 -5.61 -14.74 -0.62
N GLN A 18 -4.76 -13.77 -0.28
CA GLN A 18 -3.80 -13.18 -1.21
C GLN A 18 -2.46 -13.90 -1.10
N GLY A 19 -1.95 -14.44 -2.21
CA GLY A 19 -0.59 -14.98 -2.28
C GLY A 19 0.47 -13.92 -2.00
N TYR A 20 1.65 -14.34 -1.51
CA TYR A 20 2.74 -13.41 -1.24
C TYR A 20 3.19 -12.68 -2.51
N MET A 21 3.34 -11.36 -2.42
CA MET A 21 3.83 -10.50 -3.51
C MET A 21 4.82 -9.50 -2.94
N THR A 22 5.99 -9.39 -3.58
CA THR A 22 6.99 -8.36 -3.27
C THR A 22 6.49 -6.98 -3.67
N SER A 23 7.11 -5.90 -3.14
CA SER A 23 6.79 -4.53 -3.56
C SER A 23 6.92 -4.32 -5.08
N ALA A 24 7.88 -4.97 -5.74
CA ALA A 24 8.03 -4.96 -7.19
C ALA A 24 6.89 -5.69 -7.90
N THR A 25 6.46 -6.84 -7.38
CA THR A 25 5.32 -7.59 -7.92
C THR A 25 4.01 -6.79 -7.80
N TRP A 26 3.83 -6.05 -6.70
CA TRP A 26 2.69 -5.14 -6.52
C TRP A 26 2.63 -4.03 -7.58
N GLN A 27 3.78 -3.47 -7.98
CA GLN A 27 3.84 -2.46 -9.06
C GLN A 27 3.38 -3.01 -10.41
N GLY A 28 3.63 -4.29 -10.70
CA GLY A 28 3.17 -4.97 -11.91
C GLY A 28 1.76 -5.59 -11.80
N CYS A 29 1.19 -5.66 -10.60
CA CYS A 29 -0.06 -6.37 -10.35
C CYS A 29 -1.25 -5.74 -11.08
N THR A 30 -2.03 -6.57 -11.78
CA THR A 30 -3.27 -6.19 -12.49
C THR A 30 -4.48 -7.00 -12.01
N LYS A 31 -4.32 -7.81 -10.95
CA LYS A 31 -5.37 -8.67 -10.39
C LYS A 31 -6.57 -7.88 -9.84
N TYR A 32 -6.32 -6.65 -9.38
CA TYR A 32 -7.30 -5.79 -8.72
C TYR A 32 -7.58 -4.54 -9.56
N PRO A 33 -8.76 -3.91 -9.42
CA PRO A 33 -9.04 -2.61 -10.03
C PRO A 33 -7.96 -1.59 -9.66
N ILE A 34 -7.43 -0.91 -10.67
CA ILE A 34 -6.32 0.02 -10.54
C ILE A 34 -6.86 1.41 -10.25
N ILE A 35 -6.29 2.05 -9.23
CA ILE A 35 -6.57 3.42 -8.84
C ILE A 35 -5.38 4.28 -9.24
N SER A 36 -5.56 5.09 -10.29
CA SER A 36 -4.49 5.90 -10.88
C SER A 36 -4.27 7.24 -10.18
N ASN A 37 -5.17 7.65 -9.29
CA ASN A 37 -5.09 8.91 -8.55
C ASN A 37 -5.19 8.65 -7.05
N MET A 38 -4.25 9.20 -6.27
CA MET A 38 -4.25 9.04 -4.82
C MET A 38 -5.52 9.58 -4.14
N ASN A 39 -6.22 10.53 -4.77
CA ASN A 39 -7.46 11.09 -4.23
C ASN A 39 -8.64 10.12 -4.31
N ASP A 40 -8.58 9.12 -5.19
CA ASP A 40 -9.63 8.11 -5.37
C ASP A 40 -9.41 6.87 -4.48
N LEU A 41 -8.36 6.88 -3.65
CA LEU A 41 -8.06 5.79 -2.72
C LEU A 41 -9.15 5.65 -1.66
N GLN A 42 -9.52 4.40 -1.39
CA GLN A 42 -10.47 4.01 -0.36
C GLN A 42 -9.78 3.18 0.72
N ARG A 43 -10.31 3.25 1.94
CA ARG A 43 -9.75 2.52 3.08
C ARG A 43 -9.68 1.03 2.75
N GLY A 44 -8.51 0.42 2.94
CA GLY A 44 -8.23 -0.96 2.59
C GLY A 44 -7.54 -1.13 1.24
N ASP A 45 -7.48 -0.10 0.39
CA ASP A 45 -6.72 -0.14 -0.86
C ASP A 45 -5.25 -0.38 -0.55
N VAL A 46 -4.62 -1.27 -1.31
CA VAL A 46 -3.17 -1.43 -1.29
C VAL A 46 -2.56 -0.34 -2.14
N ILE A 47 -1.63 0.41 -1.56
CA ILE A 47 -0.91 1.48 -2.26
C ILE A 47 0.46 0.97 -2.65
N SER A 48 0.75 0.97 -3.95
CA SER A 48 2.04 0.66 -4.50
C SER A 48 2.82 1.95 -4.78
N PHE A 49 4.02 2.03 -4.23
CA PHE A 49 5.00 3.08 -4.50
C PHE A 49 6.24 2.48 -5.18
N LYS A 50 7.12 3.34 -5.72
CA LYS A 50 8.43 2.93 -6.22
C LYS A 50 9.27 2.36 -5.06
N GLY A 51 9.41 1.04 -5.04
CA GLY A 51 10.17 0.29 -4.02
C GLY A 51 9.43 0.00 -2.71
N HIS A 52 8.15 0.39 -2.57
CA HIS A 52 7.43 0.28 -1.30
C HIS A 52 5.94 -0.04 -1.46
N VAL A 53 5.31 -0.61 -0.44
CA VAL A 53 3.88 -0.93 -0.43
C VAL A 53 3.28 -0.70 0.95
N GLY A 54 2.03 -0.25 1.01
CA GLY A 54 1.28 -0.03 2.25
C GLY A 54 -0.22 -0.19 2.04
N ILE A 55 -1.00 -0.03 3.12
CA ILE A 55 -2.46 -0.10 3.09
C ILE A 55 -3.04 1.27 3.45
N TYR A 56 -3.96 1.77 2.63
CA TYR A 56 -4.61 3.05 2.89
C TYR A 56 -5.61 2.93 4.05
N LEU A 57 -5.54 3.88 4.98
CA LEU A 57 -6.42 3.94 6.15
C LEU A 57 -7.58 4.94 5.98
N GLY A 58 -7.54 5.76 4.92
CA GLY A 58 -8.45 6.90 4.74
C GLY A 58 -7.92 8.19 5.38
N GLY A 59 -8.39 9.33 4.84
CA GLY A 59 -8.00 10.66 5.32
C GLY A 59 -6.52 10.99 5.11
N GLY A 60 -5.94 10.55 3.98
CA GLY A 60 -4.53 10.81 3.66
C GLY A 60 -3.52 10.02 4.49
N ARG A 61 -3.96 8.92 5.13
CA ARG A 61 -3.12 8.08 6.00
C ARG A 61 -2.89 6.70 5.42
N MET A 62 -1.72 6.13 5.63
CA MET A 62 -1.45 4.72 5.37
C MET A 62 -0.80 4.04 6.56
N ILE A 63 -0.91 2.71 6.61
CA ILE A 63 -0.11 1.85 7.48
C ILE A 63 0.88 1.05 6.62
N ASP A 64 2.15 1.05 7.04
CA ASP A 64 3.24 0.37 6.34
C ASP A 64 4.26 -0.22 7.30
N ALA A 65 5.03 -1.20 6.82
CA ALA A 65 6.25 -1.62 7.50
C ALA A 65 7.43 -0.83 6.94
N SER A 66 7.97 0.09 7.73
CA SER A 66 9.08 0.94 7.30
C SER A 66 10.39 0.16 7.33
N SER A 67 11.01 -0.02 6.17
CA SER A 67 12.32 -0.66 6.05
C SER A 67 13.41 0.08 6.84
N THR A 68 13.38 1.41 6.85
CA THR A 68 14.37 2.25 7.54
C THR A 68 14.19 2.26 9.05
N GLN A 69 12.95 2.15 9.54
CA GLN A 69 12.66 2.21 10.98
C GLN A 69 12.46 0.83 11.61
N GLY A 70 12.46 -0.24 10.81
CA GLY A 70 12.30 -1.62 11.29
C GLY A 70 10.97 -1.92 11.99
N LYS A 71 9.95 -1.06 11.80
CA LYS A 71 8.68 -1.12 12.54
C LYS A 71 7.48 -0.85 11.66
N ILE A 72 6.32 -1.34 12.10
CA ILE A 72 5.02 -0.93 11.57
C ILE A 72 4.75 0.49 12.06
N ARG A 73 4.31 1.37 11.16
CA ARG A 73 3.96 2.74 11.50
C ARG A 73 2.74 3.20 10.71
N ILE A 74 2.15 4.28 11.17
CA ILE A 74 1.17 5.05 10.41
C ILE A 74 1.89 6.27 9.84
N CYS A 75 1.70 6.52 8.55
CA CYS A 75 2.14 7.73 7.88
C CYS A 75 0.95 8.60 7.55
N ASP A 76 0.99 9.85 7.99
CA ASP A 76 -0.02 10.86 7.70
C ASP A 76 0.36 11.72 6.48
N ASN A 77 -0.64 12.40 5.91
CA ASN A 77 -0.51 13.36 4.82
C ASN A 77 0.19 12.80 3.56
N ILE A 78 -0.03 11.51 3.23
CA ILE A 78 0.61 10.88 2.07
C ILE A 78 0.18 11.50 0.74
N GLN A 79 -0.99 12.15 0.70
CA GLN A 79 -1.51 12.84 -0.49
C GLN A 79 -0.91 14.24 -0.66
N SER A 80 -0.33 14.80 0.40
CA SER A 80 0.25 16.17 0.42
C SER A 80 1.78 16.15 0.44
N SER A 81 2.38 15.02 0.80
CA SER A 81 3.82 14.84 0.88
C SER A 81 4.44 14.68 -0.51
N SER A 82 5.37 15.54 -0.88
CA SER A 82 6.10 15.48 -2.15
C SER A 82 6.81 14.14 -2.39
N TYR A 83 7.31 13.50 -1.32
CA TYR A 83 7.94 12.19 -1.40
C TYR A 83 6.92 11.13 -1.84
N TRP A 84 5.79 11.01 -1.13
CA TRP A 84 4.79 10.00 -1.42
C TRP A 84 4.11 10.23 -2.77
N THR A 85 3.79 11.46 -3.13
CA THR A 85 3.16 11.79 -4.41
C THR A 85 4.09 11.53 -5.60
N SER A 86 5.39 11.83 -5.48
CA SER A 86 6.37 11.55 -6.55
C SER A 86 6.73 10.06 -6.71
N HIS A 87 6.51 9.27 -5.65
CA HIS A 87 6.78 7.83 -5.64
C HIS A 87 5.53 6.97 -5.86
N PHE A 88 4.34 7.56 -5.88
CA PHE A 88 3.10 6.84 -6.13
C PHE A 88 3.12 6.20 -7.51
N VAL A 89 2.82 4.91 -7.55
CA VAL A 89 2.69 4.15 -8.80
C VAL A 89 1.22 3.92 -9.09
N LYS A 90 0.49 3.33 -8.14
CA LYS A 90 -0.94 3.06 -8.23
C LYS A 90 -1.52 2.59 -6.90
N GLY A 91 -2.82 2.74 -6.73
CA GLY A 91 -3.62 2.01 -5.75
C GLY A 91 -4.26 0.77 -6.37
N LEU A 92 -4.60 -0.20 -5.54
CA LEU A 92 -5.28 -1.44 -5.92
C LEU A 92 -6.47 -1.65 -4.97
N ARG A 93 -7.68 -1.67 -5.54
CA ARG A 93 -8.93 -1.87 -4.81
C ARG A 93 -9.11 -3.33 -4.44
N ILE A 94 -8.97 -3.66 -3.16
CA ILE A 94 -9.01 -5.05 -2.72
C ILE A 94 -10.43 -5.52 -2.39
N PHE A 95 -11.29 -4.60 -1.92
CA PHE A 95 -12.67 -4.84 -1.51
C PHE A 95 -13.65 -4.08 -2.41
#